data_AF-A0A261S6V5-F1
#
_entry.id   AF-A0A261S6V5-F1
#
_cell.length_a   1.000
_cell.length_b   1.000
_cell.length_c   1.000
_cell.angle_alpha   90.00
_cell.angle_beta   90.00
_cell.angle_gamma   90.00
#
_symmetry.space_group_name_H-M   'P 1'
#
loop_
_entity.id
_entity.type
_entity.pdbx_description
1 polymer ?
#
loop_
_entity_poly.entity_id
_entity_poly.type
_entity_poly.pdbx_seq_one_letter_code
_entity_poly.pdbx_strand_id
1 'polypeptide(L)'
;MAAIPPSNGPRPTLGGVGVEGSGPVDGAALVGADQETALMSVQAERVRLIDKQVEVQVEELRQLNRRLELLNQVQAGLKSVQAQFPANAKFDKEWDDAGGGWSYAMADRINRAAMEAGVDLGFASDGNTWRLFGHMGDMKEFAQRYLPEQAGALAAWRDKGELGGHLVAADLARRMGGRDGFLTPDHPGQTLNRCPGGIRYDSEFGELRQAVSRVQGVIDECANRQQDQMLRLQALVNRRNESAEMMSNYVKKMQESRSAISSKIGGTDA
;
A
#
# COMPACT_ATOMS: atom_id res chain seq x y z
N MET A 1 -14.35 15.91 89.50
CA MET A 1 -14.51 14.71 88.66
C MET A 1 -13.13 14.31 88.17
N ALA A 2 -12.73 13.11 88.56
CA ALA A 2 -11.66 12.22 88.07
C ALA A 2 -10.38 12.81 87.43
N ALA A 3 -9.26 12.41 88.04
CA ALA A 3 -7.90 12.47 87.53
C ALA A 3 -7.42 11.08 87.03
N ILE A 4 -6.27 11.07 86.33
CA ILE A 4 -5.32 9.94 86.08
C ILE A 4 -5.69 9.02 84.88
N PRO A 5 -4.74 8.53 84.04
CA PRO A 5 -3.47 9.08 83.50
C PRO A 5 -3.25 8.78 81.98
N PRO A 6 -2.16 9.27 81.35
CA PRO A 6 -1.71 8.80 80.04
C PRO A 6 -1.11 7.39 80.10
N SER A 7 -1.56 6.50 79.21
CA SER A 7 -1.09 5.12 79.10
C SER A 7 0.34 5.06 78.56
N ASN A 8 1.25 4.66 79.44
CA ASN A 8 2.63 4.30 79.18
C ASN A 8 2.68 2.92 78.49
N GLY A 9 2.84 2.90 77.17
CA GLY A 9 3.11 1.69 76.39
C GLY A 9 4.62 1.50 76.23
N PRO A 10 5.19 0.28 76.41
CA PRO A 10 6.63 0.06 76.39
C PRO A 10 7.24 0.36 75.02
N ARG A 11 8.29 1.18 75.01
CA ARG A 11 9.23 1.34 73.90
C ARG A 11 9.83 -0.03 73.54
N PRO A 12 9.74 -0.50 72.28
CA PRO A 12 10.74 -1.41 71.77
C PRO A 12 12.03 -0.60 71.61
N THR A 13 13.01 -1.03 72.37
CA THR A 13 14.40 -0.61 72.35
C THR A 13 14.95 -0.57 70.92
N LEU A 14 15.75 0.46 70.62
CA LEU A 14 16.76 0.40 69.56
C LEU A 14 17.64 -0.82 69.85
N GLY A 15 17.27 -1.96 69.27
CA GLY A 15 18.16 -3.07 69.07
C GLY A 15 19.15 -2.61 68.00
N GLY A 16 20.37 -2.29 68.43
CA GLY A 16 21.51 -2.28 67.54
C GLY A 16 21.57 -3.66 66.89
N VAL A 17 21.12 -3.74 65.64
CA VAL A 17 21.58 -4.80 64.76
C VAL A 17 23.03 -4.44 64.48
N GLY A 18 23.93 -5.17 65.15
CA GLY A 18 25.35 -5.16 64.84
C GLY A 18 25.51 -5.40 63.35
N VAL A 19 25.91 -4.34 62.65
CA VAL A 19 26.62 -4.45 61.39
C VAL A 19 28.01 -4.95 61.77
N GLU A 20 28.12 -6.25 61.99
CA GLU A 20 29.40 -6.94 62.10
C GLU A 20 29.41 -8.07 61.08
N GLY A 21 30.18 -7.83 60.01
CA GLY A 21 30.56 -8.86 59.05
C GLY A 21 29.71 -8.91 57.78
N SER A 22 29.93 -7.96 56.87
CA SER A 22 29.96 -8.14 55.40
C SER A 22 30.35 -6.80 54.80
N GLY A 23 31.34 -6.77 53.92
CA GLY A 23 32.02 -5.57 53.44
C GLY A 23 31.10 -4.48 52.84
N PRO A 24 31.67 -3.31 52.50
CA PRO A 24 30.91 -2.25 51.85
C PRO A 24 30.31 -2.80 50.55
N VAL A 25 29.03 -3.13 50.55
CA VAL A 25 28.28 -3.38 49.32
C VAL A 25 28.07 -2.01 48.72
N ASP A 26 29.00 -1.67 47.83
CA ASP A 26 29.18 -0.37 47.20
C ASP A 26 27.86 0.04 46.51
N GLY A 27 27.18 1.06 47.06
CA GLY A 27 25.95 1.61 46.44
C GLY A 27 26.18 2.10 45.02
N ALA A 28 27.44 2.37 44.64
CA ALA A 28 27.84 2.66 43.27
C ALA A 28 27.69 1.46 42.31
N ALA A 29 27.83 0.22 42.81
CA ALA A 29 27.64 -0.99 42.01
C ALA A 29 26.16 -1.26 41.70
N LEU A 30 25.26 -0.94 42.65
CA LEU A 30 23.80 -1.06 42.43
C LEU A 30 23.28 0.03 41.49
N VAL A 31 23.76 1.29 41.65
CA VAL A 31 23.38 2.41 40.78
C VAL A 31 23.95 2.24 39.35
N GLY A 32 25.13 1.63 39.20
CA GLY A 32 25.69 1.29 37.89
C GLY A 32 24.90 0.20 37.14
N ALA A 33 24.38 -0.82 37.85
CA ALA A 33 23.58 -1.89 37.26
C ALA A 33 22.23 -1.38 36.72
N ASP A 34 21.58 -0.46 37.43
CA ASP A 34 20.31 0.15 36.98
C ASP A 34 20.51 1.15 35.84
N GLN A 35 21.63 1.89 35.82
CA GLN A 35 21.99 2.77 34.69
C GLN A 35 22.33 1.99 33.42
N GLU A 36 23.05 0.88 33.54
CA GLU A 36 23.32 -0.06 32.45
C GLU A 36 22.04 -0.70 31.91
N THR A 37 21.15 -1.12 32.80
CA THR A 37 19.84 -1.67 32.43
C THR A 37 18.95 -0.60 31.75
N ALA A 38 19.00 0.64 32.24
CA ALA A 38 18.31 1.77 31.63
C ALA A 38 18.90 2.15 30.26
N LEU A 39 20.22 2.10 30.07
CA LEU A 39 20.85 2.35 28.77
C LEU A 39 20.51 1.24 27.78
N MET A 40 20.54 -0.02 28.21
CA MET A 40 20.17 -1.15 27.37
C MET A 40 18.69 -1.08 26.96
N SER A 41 17.79 -0.65 27.86
CA SER A 41 16.38 -0.46 27.52
C SER A 41 16.18 0.66 26.49
N VAL A 42 16.93 1.77 26.59
CA VAL A 42 16.92 2.86 25.60
C VAL A 42 17.46 2.41 24.24
N GLN A 43 18.55 1.64 24.21
CA GLN A 43 19.10 1.11 22.94
C GLN A 43 18.16 0.07 22.32
N ALA A 44 17.54 -0.78 23.13
CA ALA A 44 16.52 -1.71 22.66
C ALA A 44 15.30 -0.98 22.06
N GLU A 45 14.86 0.12 22.68
CA GLU A 45 13.77 0.93 22.14
C GLU A 45 14.17 1.63 20.84
N ARG A 46 15.40 2.15 20.75
CA ARG A 46 15.91 2.75 19.51
C ARG A 46 15.93 1.76 18.35
N VAL A 47 16.34 0.51 18.59
CA VAL A 47 16.36 -0.54 17.56
C VAL A 47 14.95 -0.93 17.16
N ARG A 48 14.03 -1.09 18.11
CA ARG A 48 12.61 -1.34 17.81
C ARG A 48 12.01 -0.24 16.93
N LEU A 49 12.35 1.02 17.18
CA LEU A 49 11.88 2.14 16.36
C LEU A 49 12.48 2.11 14.95
N ILE A 50 13.75 1.74 14.79
CA ILE A 50 14.39 1.57 13.48
C ILE A 50 13.73 0.41 12.72
N ASP A 51 13.47 -0.72 13.39
CA ASP A 51 12.79 -1.87 12.79
C ASP A 51 11.39 -1.48 12.27
N LYS A 52 10.60 -0.74 13.07
CA LYS A 52 9.31 -0.19 12.62
C LYS A 52 9.44 0.72 11.40
N GLN A 53 10.47 1.57 11.36
CA GLN A 53 10.71 2.43 10.20
C GLN A 53 11.07 1.60 8.96
N VAL A 54 11.89 0.56 9.10
CA VAL A 54 12.21 -0.37 8.00
C VAL A 54 10.95 -1.08 7.51
N GLU A 55 10.08 -1.55 8.40
CA GLU A 55 8.82 -2.21 8.03
C GLU A 55 7.89 -1.28 7.24
N VAL A 56 7.68 -0.05 7.71
CA VAL A 56 6.89 0.96 7.00
C VAL A 56 7.48 1.25 5.62
N GLN A 57 8.80 1.46 5.56
CA GLN A 57 9.52 1.75 4.32
C GLN A 57 9.40 0.62 3.29
N VAL A 58 9.45 -0.64 3.74
CA VAL A 58 9.26 -1.81 2.86
C VAL A 58 7.83 -1.88 2.32
N GLU A 59 6.83 -1.56 3.14
CA GLU A 59 5.44 -1.58 2.69
C GLU A 59 5.15 -0.44 1.71
N GLU A 60 5.67 0.77 1.93
CA GLU A 60 5.62 1.88 0.97
C GLU A 60 6.26 1.48 -0.37
N LEU A 61 7.43 0.84 -0.34
CA LEU A 61 8.10 0.32 -1.53
C LEU A 61 7.27 -0.74 -2.26
N ARG A 62 6.62 -1.65 -1.53
CA ARG A 62 5.73 -2.66 -2.14
C ARG A 62 4.55 -2.00 -2.85
N GLN A 63 3.93 -0.99 -2.23
CA GLN A 63 2.83 -0.25 -2.82
C GLN A 63 3.28 0.52 -4.07
N LEU A 64 4.44 1.17 -4.02
CA LEU A 64 5.02 1.84 -5.19
C LEU A 64 5.34 0.87 -6.32
N ASN A 65 5.88 -0.32 -6.02
CA ASN A 65 6.14 -1.35 -7.02
C ASN A 65 4.85 -1.82 -7.70
N ARG A 66 3.79 -2.11 -6.91
CA ARG A 66 2.48 -2.47 -7.46
C ARG A 66 1.91 -1.35 -8.34
N ARG A 67 1.99 -0.11 -7.89
CA ARG A 67 1.54 1.05 -8.68
C ARG A 67 2.31 1.17 -9.99
N LEU A 68 3.63 1.03 -9.98
CA LEU A 68 4.47 1.13 -11.16
C LEU A 68 4.17 0.01 -12.17
N GLU A 69 3.90 -1.20 -11.69
CA GLU A 69 3.44 -2.31 -12.53
C GLU A 69 2.12 -1.98 -13.24
N LEU A 70 1.11 -1.51 -12.48
CA LEU A 70 -0.19 -1.12 -13.05
C LEU A 70 -0.04 0.02 -14.07
N LEU A 71 0.78 1.03 -13.77
CA LEU A 71 1.04 2.13 -14.72
C LEU A 71 1.71 1.64 -16.00
N ASN A 72 2.63 0.69 -15.92
CA ASN A 72 3.23 0.07 -17.09
C ASN A 72 2.20 -0.73 -17.91
N GLN A 73 1.27 -1.42 -17.27
CA GLN A 73 0.15 -2.10 -17.95
C GLN A 73 -0.75 -1.10 -18.68
N VAL A 74 -1.11 0.02 -18.02
CA VAL A 74 -1.88 1.11 -18.63
C VAL A 74 -1.13 1.66 -19.84
N GLN A 75 0.16 1.98 -19.68
CA GLN A 75 0.94 2.55 -20.77
C GLN A 75 1.09 1.61 -21.96
N ALA A 76 1.34 0.32 -21.72
CA ALA A 76 1.42 -0.68 -22.76
C ALA A 76 0.08 -0.80 -23.50
N GLY A 77 -1.04 -0.81 -22.77
CA GLY A 77 -2.37 -0.80 -23.35
C GLY A 77 -2.65 0.43 -24.21
N LEU A 78 -2.40 1.64 -23.70
CA LEU A 78 -2.58 2.87 -24.45
C LEU A 78 -1.70 2.93 -25.71
N LYS A 79 -0.43 2.50 -25.63
CA LYS A 79 0.46 2.40 -26.79
C LYS A 79 -0.01 1.37 -27.82
N SER A 80 -0.60 0.26 -27.36
CA SER A 80 -1.17 -0.75 -28.25
C SER A 80 -2.39 -0.21 -29.02
N VAL A 81 -3.22 0.60 -28.37
CA VAL A 81 -4.32 1.32 -29.03
C VAL A 81 -3.75 2.36 -30.01
N GLN A 82 -2.73 3.12 -29.60
CA GLN A 82 -2.11 4.14 -30.42
C GLN A 82 -1.53 3.57 -31.72
N ALA A 83 -1.00 2.34 -31.67
CA ALA A 83 -0.45 1.65 -32.83
C ALA A 83 -1.51 1.20 -33.85
N GLN A 84 -2.81 1.16 -33.47
CA GLN A 84 -3.90 0.84 -34.39
C GLN A 84 -4.24 2.02 -35.31
N PHE A 85 -3.81 3.23 -34.95
CA PHE A 85 -3.98 4.41 -35.78
C PHE A 85 -2.83 4.53 -36.79
N PRO A 86 -3.10 4.94 -38.05
CA PRO A 86 -2.04 5.23 -38.99
C PRO A 86 -1.16 6.39 -38.51
N ALA A 87 0.11 6.42 -38.93
CA ALA A 87 1.08 7.42 -38.47
C ALA A 87 0.64 8.88 -38.72
N ASN A 88 -0.16 9.09 -39.77
CA ASN A 88 -0.75 10.37 -40.17
C ASN A 88 -2.24 10.52 -39.75
N ALA A 89 -2.71 9.72 -38.79
CA ALA A 89 -4.06 9.86 -38.26
C ALA A 89 -4.29 11.29 -37.75
N LYS A 90 -5.46 11.83 -38.09
CA LYS A 90 -5.90 13.13 -37.58
C LYS A 90 -6.26 13.02 -36.10
N PHE A 91 -6.21 14.14 -35.40
CA PHE A 91 -6.46 14.19 -33.95
C PHE A 91 -7.89 13.81 -33.58
N ASP A 92 -8.86 14.16 -34.42
CA ASP A 92 -10.30 13.92 -34.29
C ASP A 92 -10.72 12.48 -34.65
N LYS A 93 -9.75 11.59 -34.94
CA LYS A 93 -10.07 10.20 -35.25
C LYS A 93 -10.35 9.42 -33.97
N GLU A 94 -11.53 8.85 -33.89
CA GLU A 94 -11.98 7.99 -32.79
C GLU A 94 -11.32 6.61 -32.87
N TRP A 95 -11.24 5.89 -31.74
CA TRP A 95 -10.68 4.54 -31.71
C TRP A 95 -11.52 3.53 -32.50
N ASP A 96 -12.84 3.72 -32.56
CA ASP A 96 -13.69 2.86 -33.39
C ASP A 96 -13.31 2.88 -34.89
N ASP A 97 -12.78 4.01 -35.37
CA ASP A 97 -12.29 4.20 -36.74
C ASP A 97 -10.87 3.61 -37.00
N ALA A 98 -10.20 3.07 -35.97
CA ALA A 98 -8.83 2.57 -36.08
C ALA A 98 -8.76 1.21 -36.82
N GLY A 99 -7.57 0.84 -37.33
CA GLY A 99 -7.41 -0.35 -38.17
C GLY A 99 -7.73 -1.69 -37.50
N GLY A 100 -7.84 -1.72 -36.16
CA GLY A 100 -8.26 -2.89 -35.38
C GLY A 100 -9.71 -2.83 -34.88
N GLY A 101 -10.39 -1.70 -35.09
CA GLY A 101 -11.68 -1.40 -34.45
C GLY A 101 -11.57 -1.26 -32.93
N TRP A 102 -12.66 -0.80 -32.32
CA TRP A 102 -12.76 -0.75 -30.88
C TRP A 102 -12.72 -2.16 -30.24
N SER A 103 -12.17 -2.27 -29.03
CA SER A 103 -12.19 -3.51 -28.24
C SER A 103 -12.54 -3.22 -26.79
N TYR A 104 -13.71 -3.73 -26.38
CA TYR A 104 -14.16 -3.65 -24.99
C TYR A 104 -13.14 -4.29 -24.03
N ALA A 105 -12.60 -5.47 -24.38
CA ALA A 105 -11.68 -6.19 -23.51
C ALA A 105 -10.34 -5.46 -23.31
N MET A 106 -9.88 -4.70 -24.31
CA MET A 106 -8.69 -3.87 -24.19
C MET A 106 -8.98 -2.64 -23.32
N ALA A 107 -10.11 -1.96 -23.56
CA ALA A 107 -10.50 -0.78 -22.79
C ALA A 107 -10.75 -1.09 -21.30
N ASP A 108 -11.45 -2.17 -20.98
CA ASP A 108 -11.70 -2.60 -19.59
C ASP A 108 -10.39 -2.88 -18.84
N ARG A 109 -9.41 -3.52 -19.50
CA ARG A 109 -8.09 -3.78 -18.91
C ARG A 109 -7.34 -2.47 -18.62
N ILE A 110 -7.31 -1.55 -19.58
CA ILE A 110 -6.64 -0.25 -19.43
C ILE A 110 -7.28 0.56 -18.30
N ASN A 111 -8.61 0.69 -18.30
CA ASN A 111 -9.33 1.50 -17.33
C ASN A 111 -9.29 0.90 -15.92
N ARG A 112 -9.35 -0.43 -15.79
CA ARG A 112 -9.18 -1.09 -14.50
C ARG A 112 -7.79 -0.85 -13.93
N ALA A 113 -6.75 -1.05 -14.74
CA ALA A 113 -5.38 -0.80 -14.31
C ALA A 113 -5.15 0.68 -13.95
N ALA A 114 -5.75 1.62 -14.69
CA ALA A 114 -5.67 3.05 -14.40
C ALA A 114 -6.38 3.42 -13.10
N MET A 115 -7.58 2.88 -12.87
CA MET A 115 -8.34 3.06 -11.63
C MET A 115 -7.57 2.48 -10.43
N GLU A 116 -7.05 1.26 -10.54
CA GLU A 116 -6.24 0.61 -9.48
C GLU A 116 -4.93 1.35 -9.23
N ALA A 117 -4.30 1.92 -10.26
CA ALA A 117 -3.12 2.77 -10.14
C ALA A 117 -3.45 4.18 -9.58
N GLY A 118 -4.72 4.54 -9.50
CA GLY A 118 -5.20 5.86 -9.07
C GLY A 118 -4.81 6.97 -10.05
N VAL A 119 -4.85 6.71 -11.36
CA VAL A 119 -4.53 7.69 -12.41
C VAL A 119 -5.76 8.00 -13.25
N ASP A 120 -6.02 9.29 -13.41
CA ASP A 120 -6.98 9.82 -14.37
C ASP A 120 -6.32 9.88 -15.76
N LEU A 121 -6.94 9.19 -16.72
CA LEU A 121 -6.47 9.15 -18.10
C LEU A 121 -6.94 10.36 -18.92
N GLY A 122 -7.75 11.26 -18.36
CA GLY A 122 -8.11 12.57 -18.91
C GLY A 122 -8.82 12.52 -20.27
N PHE A 123 -9.55 11.45 -20.56
CA PHE A 123 -10.51 11.40 -21.66
C PHE A 123 -11.80 12.16 -21.27
N ALA A 124 -12.52 12.73 -22.24
CA ALA A 124 -13.79 13.38 -21.92
C ALA A 124 -14.78 12.37 -21.30
N SER A 125 -15.49 12.77 -20.24
CA SER A 125 -16.60 11.99 -19.67
C SER A 125 -17.90 12.66 -20.11
N ASP A 126 -18.63 12.03 -21.03
CA ASP A 126 -20.05 12.31 -21.16
C ASP A 126 -20.82 11.29 -20.32
N GLY A 127 -21.89 11.74 -19.65
CA GLY A 127 -22.72 10.89 -18.79
C GLY A 127 -23.57 9.86 -19.56
N ASN A 128 -23.24 9.58 -20.83
CA ASN A 128 -24.04 8.72 -21.68
C ASN A 128 -23.53 7.28 -21.63
N THR A 129 -24.10 6.47 -20.73
CA THR A 129 -23.76 5.04 -20.59
C THR A 129 -23.96 4.21 -21.86
N TRP A 130 -24.74 4.67 -22.84
CA TRP A 130 -24.87 3.97 -24.13
C TRP A 130 -23.59 4.06 -24.96
N ARG A 131 -22.78 5.10 -24.75
CA ARG A 131 -21.45 5.25 -25.34
C ARG A 131 -20.44 4.23 -24.79
N LEU A 132 -20.77 3.44 -23.77
CA LEU A 132 -19.92 2.31 -23.39
C LEU A 132 -19.96 1.16 -24.40
N PHE A 133 -21.00 1.11 -25.21
CA PHE A 133 -21.28 0.05 -26.18
C PHE A 133 -21.12 0.53 -27.61
N GLY A 134 -20.21 1.49 -27.83
CA GLY A 134 -19.88 2.16 -29.10
C GLY A 134 -20.46 1.54 -30.36
N HIS A 135 -20.13 0.27 -30.60
CA HIS A 135 -20.79 -0.56 -31.58
C HIS A 135 -21.54 -1.76 -30.96
N MET A 136 -22.69 -2.12 -31.52
CA MET A 136 -23.53 -3.24 -31.07
C MET A 136 -22.84 -4.61 -31.13
N GLY A 137 -21.73 -4.72 -31.85
CA GLY A 137 -20.84 -5.89 -31.86
C GLY A 137 -20.12 -6.10 -30.52
N ASP A 138 -19.84 -5.03 -29.80
CA ASP A 138 -19.12 -5.03 -28.53
C ASP A 138 -19.99 -5.54 -27.39
N MET A 139 -21.31 -5.33 -27.48
CA MET A 139 -22.26 -5.97 -26.56
C MET A 139 -22.18 -7.50 -26.62
N LYS A 140 -21.80 -8.09 -27.75
CA LYS A 140 -21.62 -9.55 -27.84
C LYS A 140 -20.36 -10.00 -27.12
N GLU A 141 -19.24 -9.34 -27.33
CA GLU A 141 -17.98 -9.67 -26.64
C GLU A 141 -18.12 -9.43 -25.12
N PHE A 142 -18.73 -8.31 -24.75
CA PHE A 142 -19.13 -7.99 -23.38
C PHE A 142 -20.02 -9.07 -22.77
N ALA A 143 -21.12 -9.43 -23.45
CA ALA A 143 -22.07 -10.39 -22.93
C ALA A 143 -21.47 -11.81 -22.87
N GLN A 144 -20.69 -12.23 -23.86
CA GLN A 144 -20.03 -13.53 -23.81
C GLN A 144 -19.07 -13.66 -22.64
N ARG A 145 -18.34 -12.59 -22.32
CA ARG A 145 -17.33 -12.60 -21.26
C ARG A 145 -17.92 -12.49 -19.87
N TYR A 146 -19.04 -11.77 -19.75
CA TYR A 146 -19.51 -11.33 -18.45
C TYR A 146 -20.98 -11.62 -18.14
N LEU A 147 -21.80 -11.89 -19.15
CA LEU A 147 -23.22 -12.25 -19.04
C LEU A 147 -23.54 -13.44 -19.97
N PRO A 148 -22.85 -14.58 -19.80
CA PRO A 148 -22.92 -15.68 -20.77
C PRO A 148 -24.35 -16.19 -20.98
N GLU A 149 -25.19 -16.11 -19.93
CA GLU A 149 -26.61 -16.48 -19.98
C GLU A 149 -27.45 -15.55 -20.88
N GLN A 150 -27.09 -14.27 -20.96
CA GLN A 150 -27.83 -13.24 -21.70
C GLN A 150 -27.21 -12.97 -23.08
N ALA A 151 -26.02 -13.53 -23.35
CA ALA A 151 -25.28 -13.33 -24.59
C ALA A 151 -26.06 -13.75 -25.84
N GLY A 152 -26.87 -14.82 -25.74
CA GLY A 152 -27.73 -15.28 -26.84
C GLY A 152 -28.81 -14.26 -27.21
N ALA A 153 -29.48 -13.67 -26.22
CA ALA A 153 -30.52 -12.65 -26.43
C ALA A 153 -29.94 -11.34 -27.00
N LEU A 154 -28.78 -10.91 -26.48
CA LEU A 154 -28.08 -9.72 -26.98
C LEU A 154 -27.55 -9.92 -28.41
N ALA A 155 -27.05 -11.12 -28.74
CA ALA A 155 -26.66 -11.48 -30.10
C ALA A 155 -27.87 -11.54 -31.06
N ALA A 156 -29.01 -12.09 -30.61
CA ALA A 156 -30.23 -12.17 -31.41
C ALA A 156 -30.82 -10.79 -31.71
N TRP A 157 -30.81 -9.87 -30.74
CA TRP A 157 -31.20 -8.48 -31.00
C TRP A 157 -30.29 -7.79 -32.02
N ARG A 158 -28.97 -7.97 -31.93
CA ARG A 158 -28.03 -7.44 -32.91
C ARG A 158 -28.25 -7.99 -34.31
N ASP A 159 -28.31 -9.31 -34.44
CA ASP A 159 -28.29 -9.97 -35.76
C ASP A 159 -29.67 -9.94 -36.44
N LYS A 160 -30.75 -9.87 -35.66
CA LYS A 160 -32.12 -10.04 -36.16
C LYS A 160 -33.08 -8.92 -35.75
N GLY A 161 -32.64 -7.94 -34.98
CA GLY A 161 -33.50 -6.84 -34.49
C GLY A 161 -34.53 -7.26 -33.45
N GLU A 162 -34.34 -8.40 -32.77
CA GLU A 162 -35.30 -8.92 -31.79
C GLU A 162 -35.49 -8.00 -30.58
N LEU A 163 -36.74 -7.59 -30.33
CA LEU A 163 -37.13 -6.74 -29.19
C LEU A 163 -36.74 -7.32 -27.82
N GLY A 164 -36.67 -8.65 -27.69
CA GLY A 164 -36.27 -9.30 -26.45
C GLY A 164 -34.87 -8.90 -25.99
N GLY A 165 -33.89 -8.89 -26.90
CA GLY A 165 -32.53 -8.47 -26.55
C GLY A 165 -32.38 -6.95 -26.41
N HIS A 166 -33.23 -6.14 -27.05
CA HIS A 166 -33.28 -4.69 -26.81
C HIS A 166 -33.64 -4.37 -25.35
N LEU A 167 -34.63 -5.08 -24.79
CA LEU A 167 -35.05 -4.89 -23.40
C LEU A 167 -33.96 -5.32 -22.42
N VAL A 168 -33.25 -6.42 -22.71
CA VAL A 168 -32.09 -6.88 -21.93
C VAL A 168 -30.97 -5.85 -21.98
N ALA A 169 -30.64 -5.31 -23.16
CA ALA A 169 -29.62 -4.27 -23.31
C ALA A 169 -30.00 -2.98 -22.57
N ALA A 170 -31.26 -2.54 -22.67
CA ALA A 170 -31.75 -1.35 -21.98
C ALA A 170 -31.80 -1.53 -20.46
N ASP A 171 -32.12 -2.73 -19.97
CA ASP A 171 -32.07 -3.06 -18.54
C ASP A 171 -30.64 -3.08 -18.01
N LEU A 172 -29.74 -3.70 -18.76
CA LEU A 172 -28.32 -3.72 -18.45
C LEU A 172 -27.75 -2.29 -18.41
N ALA A 173 -28.01 -1.47 -19.43
CA ALA A 173 -27.59 -0.06 -19.47
C ALA A 173 -28.13 0.74 -18.27
N ARG A 174 -29.38 0.49 -17.85
CA ARG A 174 -29.94 1.10 -16.64
C ARG A 174 -29.23 0.65 -15.35
N ARG A 175 -28.87 -0.63 -15.25
CA ARG A 175 -28.10 -1.18 -14.12
C ARG A 175 -26.67 -0.62 -14.08
N MET A 176 -26.02 -0.46 -15.23
CA MET A 176 -24.67 0.13 -15.32
C MET A 176 -24.66 1.65 -15.19
N GLY A 177 -25.75 2.32 -15.55
CA GLY A 177 -25.96 3.77 -15.43
C GLY A 177 -26.50 4.25 -14.08
N GLY A 178 -26.66 3.35 -13.10
CA GLY A 178 -26.82 3.75 -11.70
C GLY A 178 -28.17 4.32 -11.28
N ARG A 179 -29.29 4.03 -11.97
CA ARG A 179 -30.63 4.41 -11.43
C ARG A 179 -31.00 3.67 -10.14
N ASP A 180 -30.36 2.53 -9.86
CA ASP A 180 -30.54 1.75 -8.62
C ASP A 180 -29.23 1.70 -7.82
N GLY A 181 -28.59 2.86 -7.65
CA GLY A 181 -27.43 3.12 -6.79
C GLY A 181 -26.75 1.91 -6.16
N PHE A 182 -25.70 1.37 -6.81
CA PHE A 182 -24.70 0.60 -6.10
C PHE A 182 -23.36 0.61 -6.85
N LEU A 183 -22.39 1.29 -6.22
CA LEU A 183 -20.95 1.16 -6.45
C LEU A 183 -20.50 -0.24 -5.98
N THR A 184 -20.95 -1.32 -6.64
CA THR A 184 -20.41 -2.66 -6.40
C THR A 184 -19.19 -2.91 -7.27
N PRO A 185 -18.03 -3.27 -6.71
CA PRO A 185 -16.83 -3.65 -7.46
C PRO A 185 -17.05 -4.71 -8.55
N ASP A 186 -18.08 -5.56 -8.42
CA ASP A 186 -18.16 -6.84 -9.14
C ASP A 186 -19.02 -6.85 -10.41
N HIS A 187 -19.57 -5.70 -10.85
CA HIS A 187 -20.36 -5.68 -12.07
C HIS A 187 -19.50 -5.47 -13.33
N PRO A 188 -19.64 -6.33 -14.34
CA PRO A 188 -18.97 -6.16 -15.62
C PRO A 188 -19.52 -4.92 -16.34
N GLY A 189 -18.65 -4.09 -16.93
CA GLY A 189 -19.06 -2.88 -17.67
C GLY A 189 -18.93 -1.59 -16.90
N GLN A 190 -18.90 -1.66 -15.57
CA GLN A 190 -18.85 -0.46 -14.73
C GLN A 190 -17.45 0.19 -14.70
N THR A 191 -16.35 -0.49 -15.05
CA THR A 191 -14.99 0.09 -15.06
C THR A 191 -14.84 1.29 -16.01
N LEU A 192 -15.57 1.29 -17.13
CA LEU A 192 -15.59 2.39 -18.09
C LEU A 192 -16.33 3.64 -17.56
N ASN A 193 -17.33 3.46 -16.68
CA ASN A 193 -17.98 4.56 -15.93
C ASN A 193 -17.26 4.91 -14.63
N ARG A 194 -16.44 4.01 -14.09
CA ARG A 194 -15.76 4.14 -12.78
C ARG A 194 -14.38 4.76 -12.86
N CYS A 195 -13.74 4.76 -14.03
CA CYS A 195 -12.53 5.55 -14.25
C CYS A 195 -12.96 6.93 -14.79
N PRO A 196 -12.95 8.00 -13.96
CA PRO A 196 -13.06 9.35 -14.49
C PRO A 196 -12.02 9.50 -15.60
N GLY A 197 -12.49 9.98 -16.75
CA GLY A 197 -11.69 10.13 -17.95
C GLY A 197 -10.99 8.87 -18.45
N GLY A 198 -11.60 7.68 -18.32
CA GLY A 198 -11.10 6.44 -18.92
C GLY A 198 -11.29 6.36 -20.44
N ILE A 199 -10.55 5.45 -21.09
CA ILE A 199 -10.59 5.26 -22.55
C ILE A 199 -11.93 4.62 -23.00
N ARG A 200 -12.49 5.10 -24.12
CA ARG A 200 -13.79 4.77 -24.70
C ARG A 200 -13.68 4.62 -26.23
N TYR A 201 -14.73 4.13 -26.89
CA TYR A 201 -14.72 3.91 -28.34
C TYR A 201 -14.60 5.22 -29.13
N ASP A 202 -15.22 6.29 -28.60
CA ASP A 202 -15.16 7.66 -29.10
C ASP A 202 -13.91 8.40 -28.61
N SER A 203 -12.99 7.74 -27.91
CA SER A 203 -11.73 8.38 -27.52
C SER A 203 -10.93 8.75 -28.75
N GLU A 204 -10.65 10.04 -28.86
CA GLU A 204 -9.92 10.60 -29.99
C GLU A 204 -8.43 10.29 -29.91
N PHE A 205 -7.79 10.15 -31.06
CA PHE A 205 -6.36 9.92 -31.18
C PHE A 205 -5.54 11.01 -30.49
N GLY A 206 -6.04 12.26 -30.51
CA GLY A 206 -5.45 13.37 -29.79
C GLY A 206 -5.43 13.17 -28.28
N GLU A 207 -6.57 12.78 -27.71
CA GLU A 207 -6.71 12.49 -26.29
C GLU A 207 -5.84 11.29 -25.88
N LEU A 208 -5.76 10.27 -26.73
CA LEU A 208 -4.93 9.08 -26.50
C LEU A 208 -3.45 9.44 -26.38
N ARG A 209 -2.93 10.28 -27.27
CA ARG A 209 -1.54 10.77 -27.21
C ARG A 209 -1.27 11.54 -25.92
N GLN A 210 -2.22 12.37 -25.49
CA GLN A 210 -2.11 13.08 -24.22
C GLN A 210 -2.13 12.13 -23.04
N ALA A 211 -3.02 11.13 -23.03
CA ALA A 211 -3.09 10.11 -21.98
C ALA A 211 -1.78 9.32 -21.86
N VAL A 212 -1.16 8.90 -22.98
CA VAL A 212 0.16 8.24 -22.99
C VAL A 212 1.23 9.13 -22.34
N SER A 213 1.25 10.43 -22.70
CA SER A 213 2.20 11.39 -22.12
C SER A 213 1.97 11.60 -20.62
N ARG A 214 0.71 11.70 -20.18
CA ARG A 214 0.36 11.85 -18.75
C ARG A 214 0.81 10.63 -17.95
N VAL A 215 0.50 9.43 -18.43
CA VAL A 215 0.92 8.18 -17.79
C VAL A 215 2.44 8.06 -17.74
N GLN A 216 3.16 8.45 -18.80
CA GLN A 216 4.63 8.49 -18.78
C GLN A 216 5.16 9.41 -17.66
N GLY A 217 4.61 10.62 -17.53
CA GLY A 217 5.00 11.53 -16.45
C GLY A 217 4.76 10.94 -15.05
N VAL A 218 3.62 10.28 -14.84
CA VAL A 218 3.32 9.60 -13.56
C VAL A 218 4.24 8.40 -13.31
N ILE A 219 4.62 7.64 -14.36
CA ILE A 219 5.62 6.56 -14.24
C ILE A 219 6.96 7.14 -13.79
N ASP A 220 7.41 8.23 -14.40
CA ASP A 220 8.70 8.85 -14.08
C ASP A 220 8.70 9.37 -12.63
N GLU A 221 7.61 10.02 -12.20
CA GLU A 221 7.44 10.42 -10.80
C GLU A 221 7.46 9.23 -9.83
N CYS A 222 6.75 8.15 -10.16
CA CYS A 222 6.68 6.95 -9.32
C CYS A 222 8.04 6.23 -9.24
N ALA A 223 8.77 6.16 -10.35
CA ALA A 223 10.11 5.59 -10.42
C ALA A 223 11.10 6.40 -9.57
N ASN A 224 11.04 7.73 -9.65
CA ASN A 224 11.88 8.60 -8.82
C ASN A 224 11.58 8.40 -7.31
N ARG A 225 10.30 8.29 -6.93
CA ARG A 225 9.92 8.00 -5.54
C ARG A 225 10.42 6.63 -5.09
N GLN A 226 10.32 5.60 -5.95
CA GLN A 226 10.85 4.26 -5.66
C GLN A 226 12.36 4.31 -5.40
N GLN A 227 13.13 5.10 -6.17
CA GLN A 227 14.56 5.28 -5.97
C GLN A 227 14.89 5.97 -4.63
N ASP A 228 14.22 7.07 -4.30
CA ASP A 228 14.39 7.75 -3.00
C ASP A 228 14.06 6.80 -1.83
N GLN A 229 12.97 6.05 -1.96
CA GLN A 229 12.55 5.10 -0.96
C GLN A 229 13.53 3.93 -0.78
N MET A 230 14.20 3.50 -1.86
CA MET A 230 15.25 2.49 -1.81
C MET A 230 16.52 3.02 -1.12
N LEU A 231 16.92 4.27 -1.40
CA LEU A 231 18.06 4.91 -0.72
C LEU A 231 17.79 5.06 0.78
N ARG A 232 16.58 5.49 1.16
CA ARG A 232 16.16 5.57 2.56
C ARG A 232 16.16 4.20 3.24
N LEU A 233 15.64 3.17 2.57
CA LEU A 233 15.67 1.80 3.08
C LEU A 233 17.11 1.33 3.33
N GLN A 234 18.02 1.57 2.38
CA GLN A 234 19.43 1.23 2.53
C GLN A 234 20.06 1.95 3.73
N ALA A 235 19.80 3.24 3.91
CA ALA A 235 20.28 4.00 5.06
C ALA A 235 19.73 3.47 6.39
N LEU A 236 18.43 3.12 6.45
CA LEU A 236 17.81 2.54 7.64
C LEU A 236 18.39 1.16 7.97
N VAL A 237 18.60 0.32 6.96
CA VAL A 237 19.21 -1.01 7.12
C VAL A 237 20.65 -0.88 7.62
N ASN A 238 21.44 0.05 7.09
CA ASN A 238 22.78 0.32 7.58
C ASN A 238 22.77 0.76 9.05
N ARG A 239 21.92 1.72 9.41
CA ARG A 239 21.77 2.21 10.79
C ARG A 239 21.29 1.12 11.76
N ARG A 240 20.44 0.21 11.30
CA ARG A 240 20.00 -0.98 12.05
C ARG A 240 21.19 -1.90 12.33
N ASN A 241 21.98 -2.21 11.31
CA ASN A 241 23.15 -3.08 11.43
C ASN A 241 24.18 -2.49 12.40
N GLU A 242 24.49 -1.19 12.27
CA GLU A 242 25.36 -0.48 13.20
C GLU A 242 24.84 -0.55 14.64
N SER A 243 23.53 -0.38 14.85
CA SER A 243 22.92 -0.48 16.19
C SER A 243 22.99 -1.91 16.74
N ALA A 244 22.81 -2.92 15.90
CA ALA A 244 22.95 -4.33 16.27
C ALA A 244 24.39 -4.67 16.67
N GLU A 245 25.38 -4.18 15.92
CA GLU A 245 26.80 -4.34 16.24
C GLU A 245 27.17 -3.62 17.55
N MET A 246 26.70 -2.39 17.75
CA MET A 246 26.89 -1.65 19.01
C MET A 246 26.30 -2.39 20.21
N MET A 247 25.08 -2.93 20.08
CA MET A 247 24.46 -3.73 21.13
C MET A 247 25.24 -5.02 21.41
N SER A 248 25.68 -5.73 20.37
CA SER A 248 26.49 -6.94 20.51
C SER A 248 27.79 -6.66 21.26
N ASN A 249 28.50 -5.59 20.87
CA ASN A 249 29.71 -5.14 21.53
C ASN A 249 29.47 -4.72 22.99
N TYR A 250 28.33 -4.07 23.27
CA TYR A 250 27.96 -3.68 24.63
C TYR A 250 27.70 -4.91 25.51
N VAL A 251 26.89 -5.87 25.04
CA VAL A 251 26.62 -7.13 25.74
C VAL A 251 27.91 -7.90 26.01
N LYS A 252 28.80 -7.99 25.02
CA LYS A 252 30.10 -8.64 25.18
C LYS A 252 30.95 -7.97 26.26
N LYS A 253 31.07 -6.64 26.24
CA LYS A 253 31.77 -5.88 27.29
C LYS A 253 31.16 -6.09 28.67
N MET A 254 29.83 -6.22 28.76
CA MET A 254 29.16 -6.50 30.03
C MET A 254 29.39 -7.92 30.53
N GLN A 255 29.40 -8.91 29.64
CA GLN A 255 29.80 -10.26 30.00
C GLN A 255 31.24 -10.30 30.49
N GLU A 256 32.17 -9.64 29.79
CA GLU A 256 33.58 -9.53 30.20
C GLU A 256 33.73 -8.82 31.56
N SER A 257 33.01 -7.71 31.78
CA SER A 257 32.98 -7.00 33.08
C SER A 257 32.48 -7.90 34.21
N ARG A 258 31.35 -8.59 34.03
CA ARG A 258 30.80 -9.55 35.00
C ARG A 258 31.77 -10.70 35.28
N SER A 259 32.44 -11.21 34.25
CA SER A 259 33.46 -12.26 34.38
C SER A 259 34.65 -11.78 35.20
N ALA A 260 35.12 -10.55 34.97
CA ALA A 260 36.22 -9.93 35.71
C ALA A 260 35.85 -9.60 37.17
N ILE A 261 34.59 -9.24 37.44
CA ILE A 261 34.09 -9.06 38.81
C ILE A 261 34.01 -10.42 39.51
N SER A 262 33.42 -11.42 38.85
CA SER A 262 33.33 -12.78 39.39
C SER A 262 34.69 -13.38 39.69
N SER A 263 35.70 -13.14 38.84
CA SER A 263 37.06 -13.64 39.09
C SER A 263 37.75 -12.92 40.25
N LYS A 264 37.54 -11.60 40.42
CA LYS A 264 38.05 -10.85 41.58
C LYS A 264 37.40 -11.26 42.90
N ILE A 265 36.11 -11.57 42.89
CA ILE A 265 35.38 -12.04 44.08
C ILE A 265 35.75 -13.51 44.39
N GLY A 266 35.85 -14.39 43.39
CA GLY A 266 36.27 -15.78 43.59
C GLY A 266 37.76 -15.95 43.93
N GLY A 267 38.58 -14.92 43.71
CA GLY A 267 40.01 -14.92 44.01
C GLY A 267 40.38 -14.34 45.38
N THR A 268 39.42 -13.94 46.22
CA THR A 268 39.70 -13.38 47.56
C THR A 268 39.66 -14.39 48.70
N ASP A 269 39.40 -15.67 48.41
CA ASP A 269 39.39 -16.78 49.40
C ASP A 269 40.63 -17.71 49.30
N ALA A 270 41.80 -17.20 48.89
CA ALA A 270 43.07 -17.95 48.89
C ALA A 270 44.17 -17.25 49.69
#